data_AF-A0A0Q6TB57-F1
#
_entry.id   AF-A0A0Q6TB57-F1
#
_cell.length_a   1.000
_cell.length_b   1.000
_cell.length_c   1.000
_cell.angle_alpha   90.00
_cell.angle_beta   90.00
_cell.angle_gamma   90.00
#
_symmetry.space_group_name_H-M   'P 1'
#
loop_
_entity.id
_entity.type
_entity.pdbx_description
1 polymer ?
#
loop_
_entity_poly.entity_id
_entity_poly.type
_entity_poly.pdbx_seq_one_letter_code
_entity_poly.pdbx_strand_id
1 'polypeptide(L)'
;MPALPSRADRLDALRGLAIVWMAAYHFGFDLNHIGWIRQDFYRDPVWTWQRTCIVSLFLFCAGGGQAFAVLAGQGAPRFWKRWAQVAGCAMLVSLGSWFMFPNSWISFGVLHGIAVMLLLLRMGLSRLPNAVLLVLAALAIAAPQLVQLPFFDTRWTNWVGLVTHKPITEDYVPVLPWLGVMLVGFAVTRAWPGLWAGNAPRPLAVLGRWSLSFYMVHQPVLIGLLMAAQVLRG
;
A
#
# COMPACT_ATOMS: atom_id res chain seq x y z
N MET A 1 -27.47 4.43 -17.22
CA MET A 1 -26.33 4.01 -16.38
C MET A 1 -26.74 4.19 -14.93
N PRO A 2 -26.55 3.20 -14.03
CA PRO A 2 -26.84 3.41 -12.62
C PRO A 2 -26.02 4.60 -12.10
N ALA A 3 -26.67 5.51 -11.37
CA ALA A 3 -26.00 6.65 -10.77
C ALA A 3 -24.84 6.16 -9.89
N LEU A 4 -23.66 6.77 -10.03
CA LEU A 4 -22.55 6.46 -9.14
C LEU A 4 -23.00 6.73 -7.70
N PRO A 5 -22.81 5.79 -6.76
CA PRO A 5 -23.13 6.06 -5.37
C PRO A 5 -22.37 7.30 -4.92
N SER A 6 -23.07 8.22 -4.25
CA SER A 6 -22.50 9.50 -3.82
C SER A 6 -21.31 9.34 -2.87
N ARG A 7 -21.19 8.15 -2.23
CA ARG A 7 -20.12 7.78 -1.29
C ARG A 7 -19.80 6.28 -1.36
N ALA A 8 -18.52 5.94 -1.34
CA ALA A 8 -18.02 4.56 -1.33
C ALA A 8 -17.64 4.12 0.10
N ASP A 9 -18.56 4.29 1.05
CA ASP A 9 -18.27 4.16 2.49
C ASP A 9 -17.76 2.75 2.88
N ARG A 10 -18.19 1.69 2.19
CA ARG A 10 -17.68 0.33 2.44
C ARG A 10 -16.24 0.14 1.99
N LEU A 11 -15.83 0.76 0.88
CA LEU A 11 -14.45 0.72 0.41
C LEU A 11 -13.54 1.52 1.36
N ASP A 12 -14.03 2.67 1.82
CA ASP A 12 -13.32 3.46 2.83
C ASP A 12 -13.23 2.69 4.16
N ALA A 13 -14.29 1.99 4.59
CA ALA A 13 -14.23 1.17 5.80
C ALA A 13 -13.23 0.01 5.66
N LEU A 14 -13.15 -0.65 4.51
CA LEU A 14 -12.15 -1.69 4.23
C LEU A 14 -10.73 -1.13 4.29
N ARG A 15 -10.51 0.08 3.73
CA ARG A 15 -9.23 0.78 3.85
C ARG A 15 -8.92 1.15 5.30
N GLY A 16 -9.93 1.60 6.06
CA GLY A 16 -9.80 1.91 7.48
C GLY A 16 -9.40 0.69 8.30
N LEU A 17 -10.01 -0.47 8.03
CA LEU A 17 -9.63 -1.75 8.65
C LEU A 17 -8.16 -2.09 8.38
N ALA A 18 -7.73 -2.00 7.11
CA ALA A 18 -6.35 -2.27 6.73
C ALA A 18 -5.35 -1.37 7.47
N ILE A 19 -5.72 -0.12 7.74
CA ILE A 19 -4.89 0.86 8.46
C ILE A 19 -4.76 0.55 9.94
N VAL A 20 -5.87 0.21 10.61
CA VAL A 20 -5.81 -0.20 12.02
C VAL A 20 -4.97 -1.46 12.16
N TRP A 21 -5.15 -2.43 11.26
CA TRP A 21 -4.36 -3.66 11.26
C TRP A 21 -2.87 -3.37 11.03
N MET A 22 -2.55 -2.51 10.07
CA MET A 22 -1.17 -2.06 9.82
C MET A 22 -0.53 -1.42 11.05
N ALA A 23 -1.23 -0.53 11.74
CA ALA A 23 -0.71 0.10 12.95
C ALA A 23 -0.47 -0.92 14.07
N ALA A 24 -1.37 -1.90 14.25
CA ALA A 24 -1.18 -2.97 15.22
C ALA A 24 0.03 -3.87 14.86
N TYR A 25 0.21 -4.15 13.57
CA TYR A 25 1.36 -4.91 13.06
C TYR A 25 2.68 -4.17 13.34
N HIS A 26 2.77 -2.88 13.01
CA HIS A 26 3.95 -2.08 13.29
C HIS A 26 4.20 -1.88 14.79
N PHE A 27 3.16 -1.71 15.60
CA PHE A 27 3.34 -1.68 17.05
C PHE A 27 3.99 -2.96 17.59
N GLY A 28 3.57 -4.14 17.09
CA GLY A 28 4.23 -5.40 17.40
C GLY A 28 5.69 -5.44 16.93
N PHE A 29 5.97 -4.96 15.72
CA PHE A 29 7.32 -4.86 15.18
C PHE A 29 8.22 -3.95 16.04
N ASP A 30 7.71 -2.79 16.45
CA ASP A 30 8.42 -1.82 17.27
C ASP A 30 8.72 -2.36 18.67
N LEU A 31 7.77 -3.06 19.29
CA LEU A 31 7.97 -3.77 20.56
C LEU A 31 9.11 -4.80 20.45
N ASN A 32 9.20 -5.49 19.31
CA ASN A 32 10.28 -6.43 19.05
C ASN A 32 11.61 -5.71 18.82
N HIS A 33 11.59 -4.59 18.09
CA HIS A 33 12.77 -3.77 17.80
C HIS A 33 13.41 -3.22 19.07
N ILE A 34 12.62 -2.75 20.04
CA ILE A 34 13.11 -2.26 21.34
C ILE A 34 13.41 -3.39 22.34
N GLY A 35 13.19 -4.66 21.96
CA GLY A 35 13.52 -5.83 22.76
C GLY A 35 12.51 -6.19 23.86
N TRP A 36 11.29 -5.63 23.85
CA TRP A 36 10.25 -5.96 24.82
C TRP A 36 9.56 -7.29 24.53
N ILE A 37 9.57 -7.71 23.27
CA ILE A 37 9.14 -9.05 22.85
C ILE A 37 10.23 -9.67 21.97
N ARG A 38 10.13 -10.98 21.71
CA ARG A 38 11.00 -11.71 20.78
C ARG A 38 10.15 -12.50 19.81
N GLN A 39 10.12 -12.06 18.55
CA GLN A 39 9.34 -12.61 17.45
C GLN A 39 10.12 -12.49 16.14
N ASP A 40 9.88 -13.39 15.18
CA ASP A 40 10.51 -13.34 13.85
C ASP A 40 9.53 -12.77 12.81
N PHE A 41 9.58 -11.44 12.61
CA PHE A 41 8.74 -10.75 11.63
C PHE A 41 9.13 -11.03 10.17
N TYR A 42 10.29 -11.64 9.93
CA TYR A 42 10.86 -11.82 8.59
C TYR A 42 10.59 -13.20 8.01
N ARG A 43 10.46 -14.23 8.86
CA ARG A 43 10.31 -15.63 8.43
C ARG A 43 9.03 -16.29 8.93
N ASP A 44 8.50 -15.89 10.08
CA ASP A 44 7.31 -16.54 10.64
C ASP A 44 6.09 -16.29 9.74
N PRO A 45 5.36 -17.34 9.31
CA PRO A 45 4.11 -17.22 8.57
C PRO A 45 3.08 -16.30 9.24
N VAL A 46 2.98 -16.31 10.57
CA VAL A 46 2.01 -15.48 11.31
C VAL A 46 2.21 -14.00 10.98
N TRP A 47 3.45 -13.52 10.91
CA TRP A 47 3.76 -12.12 10.63
C TRP A 47 3.82 -11.82 9.13
N THR A 48 4.43 -12.71 8.34
CA THR A 48 4.60 -12.51 6.89
C THR A 48 3.28 -12.56 6.13
N TRP A 49 2.31 -13.39 6.56
CA TRP A 49 0.98 -13.46 5.95
C TRP A 49 0.15 -12.24 6.32
N GLN A 50 0.21 -11.78 7.57
CA GLN A 50 -0.43 -10.52 7.99
C GLN A 50 0.04 -9.36 7.13
N ARG A 51 1.36 -9.18 6.98
CA ARG A 51 1.93 -8.14 6.10
C ARG A 51 1.37 -8.25 4.68
N THR A 52 1.33 -9.45 4.12
CA THR A 52 0.84 -9.70 2.77
C THR A 52 -0.64 -9.32 2.62
N CYS A 53 -1.48 -9.70 3.58
CA CYS A 53 -2.90 -9.34 3.63
C CYS A 53 -3.10 -7.83 3.75
N ILE A 54 -2.38 -7.16 4.65
CA ILE A 54 -2.45 -5.71 4.87
C ILE A 54 -2.11 -4.96 3.58
N VAL A 55 -0.96 -5.27 2.95
CA VAL A 55 -0.54 -4.60 1.71
C VAL A 55 -1.51 -4.91 0.58
N SER A 56 -2.01 -6.15 0.48
CA SER A 56 -3.01 -6.53 -0.51
C SER A 56 -4.29 -5.68 -0.38
N LEU A 57 -4.80 -5.51 0.84
CA LEU A 57 -5.98 -4.69 1.10
C LEU A 57 -5.74 -3.22 0.72
N PHE A 58 -4.59 -2.65 1.07
CA PHE A 58 -4.24 -1.28 0.70
C PHE A 58 -4.26 -1.08 -0.82
N LEU A 59 -3.59 -1.97 -1.55
CA LEU A 59 -3.43 -1.85 -3.00
C LEU A 59 -4.74 -2.14 -3.73
N PHE A 60 -5.50 -3.12 -3.27
CA PHE A 60 -6.85 -3.38 -3.75
C PHE A 60 -7.73 -2.14 -3.56
N CYS A 61 -7.71 -1.51 -2.37
CA CYS A 61 -8.49 -0.30 -2.08
C CYS A 61 -8.00 0.94 -2.85
N ALA A 62 -6.70 1.01 -3.17
CA ALA A 62 -6.13 2.05 -4.02
C ALA A 62 -6.60 1.90 -5.47
N GLY A 63 -6.61 0.68 -5.99
CA GLY A 63 -7.17 0.34 -7.30
C GLY A 63 -8.65 0.67 -7.40
N GLY A 64 -9.45 0.26 -6.40
CA GLY A 64 -10.87 0.59 -6.34
C GLY A 64 -11.12 2.10 -6.25
N GLY A 65 -10.29 2.83 -5.49
CA GLY A 65 -10.35 4.29 -5.43
C GLY A 65 -10.07 4.95 -6.79
N GLN A 66 -9.12 4.41 -7.56
CA GLN A 66 -8.87 4.88 -8.93
C GLN A 66 -10.01 4.55 -9.89
N ALA A 67 -10.64 3.39 -9.76
CA ALA A 67 -11.82 3.05 -10.56
C ALA A 67 -12.94 4.06 -10.34
N PHE A 68 -13.23 4.43 -9.09
CA PHE A 68 -14.19 5.51 -8.79
C PHE A 68 -13.76 6.86 -9.36
N ALA A 69 -12.48 7.21 -9.27
CA ALA A 69 -11.98 8.45 -9.85
C ALA A 69 -12.17 8.51 -11.38
N VAL A 70 -11.90 7.41 -12.07
CA VAL A 70 -12.09 7.29 -13.52
C VAL A 70 -13.57 7.34 -13.89
N LEU A 71 -14.42 6.57 -13.19
CA LEU A 71 -15.87 6.58 -13.42
C LEU A 71 -16.50 7.96 -13.18
N ALA A 72 -16.00 8.71 -12.19
CA ALA A 72 -16.43 10.07 -11.90
C ALA A 72 -15.80 11.14 -12.83
N GLY A 73 -15.03 10.75 -13.84
CA GLY A 73 -14.44 11.68 -14.81
C GLY A 73 -13.32 12.56 -14.23
N GLN A 74 -12.45 12.02 -13.37
CA GLN A 74 -11.38 12.79 -12.73
C GLN A 74 -10.46 13.52 -13.73
N GLY A 75 -10.56 14.85 -13.73
CA GLY A 75 -9.66 15.74 -14.48
C GLY A 75 -8.19 15.65 -14.04
N ALA A 76 -7.28 16.05 -14.93
CA ALA A 76 -5.83 16.01 -14.70
C ALA A 76 -5.35 16.76 -13.44
N PRO A 77 -5.84 17.97 -13.11
CA PRO A 77 -5.36 18.70 -11.92
C PRO A 77 -5.60 17.93 -10.62
N ARG A 78 -6.77 17.31 -10.47
CA ARG A 78 -7.12 16.53 -9.27
C ARG A 78 -6.27 15.26 -9.14
N PHE A 79 -5.98 14.61 -10.26
CA PHE A 79 -5.08 13.46 -10.28
C PHE A 79 -3.68 13.86 -9.83
N TRP A 80 -3.07 14.86 -10.48
CA TRP A 80 -1.69 15.28 -10.20
C TRP A 80 -1.52 15.81 -8.78
N LYS A 81 -2.51 16.54 -8.24
CA LYS A 81 -2.51 16.94 -6.82
C LYS A 81 -2.42 15.72 -5.89
N ARG A 82 -3.26 14.70 -6.11
CA ARG A 82 -3.28 13.50 -5.27
C ARG A 82 -2.02 12.67 -5.45
N TRP A 83 -1.53 12.53 -6.68
CA TRP A 83 -0.30 11.83 -6.98
C TRP A 83 0.91 12.49 -6.31
N ALA A 84 1.03 13.82 -6.42
CA ALA A 84 2.12 14.58 -5.79
C ALA A 84 2.09 14.46 -4.25
N GLN A 85 0.91 14.40 -3.63
CA GLN A 85 0.80 14.11 -2.19
C GLN A 85 1.40 12.74 -1.84
N VAL A 86 1.05 11.70 -2.59
CA VAL A 86 1.55 10.33 -2.34
C VAL A 86 3.05 10.25 -2.60
N ALA A 87 3.53 10.81 -3.72
CA ALA A 87 4.95 10.83 -4.06
C ALA A 87 5.78 11.63 -3.05
N GLY A 88 5.29 12.80 -2.61
CA GLY A 88 5.94 13.59 -1.56
C GLY A 88 6.00 12.84 -0.23
N CYS A 89 4.90 12.17 0.16
CA CYS A 89 4.89 11.30 1.34
C CYS A 89 5.88 10.14 1.22
N ALA A 90 6.00 9.53 0.03
CA ALA A 90 6.97 8.46 -0.23
C ALA A 90 8.41 8.96 0.01
N MET A 91 8.76 10.14 -0.54
CA MET A 91 10.06 10.76 -0.33
C MET A 91 10.33 11.08 1.15
N LEU A 92 9.33 11.60 1.87
CA LEU A 92 9.44 11.88 3.30
C LEU A 92 9.68 10.61 4.12
N VAL A 93 9.03 9.49 3.77
CA VAL A 93 9.26 8.19 4.42
C VAL A 93 10.67 7.67 4.15
N SER A 94 11.17 7.79 2.92
CA SER A 94 12.58 7.44 2.62
C SER A 94 13.55 8.31 3.40
N LEU A 95 13.34 9.62 3.44
CA LEU A 95 14.21 10.54 4.16
C LEU A 95 14.18 10.28 5.68
N GLY A 96 13.00 10.11 6.27
CA GLY A 96 12.85 9.81 7.70
C GLY A 96 13.49 8.48 8.07
N SER A 97 13.24 7.42 7.29
CA SER A 97 13.87 6.12 7.51
C SER A 97 15.38 6.13 7.26
N TRP A 98 15.91 7.01 6.41
CA TRP A 98 17.34 7.18 6.23
C TRP A 98 18.04 7.73 7.48
N PHE A 99 17.41 8.65 8.20
CA PHE A 99 17.94 9.13 9.48
C PHE A 99 17.86 8.09 10.60
N MET A 100 16.81 7.27 10.63
CA MET A 100 16.58 6.30 11.70
C MET A 100 17.30 4.95 11.47
N PHE A 101 17.34 4.51 10.21
CA PHE A 101 17.84 3.20 9.78
C PHE A 101 18.79 3.35 8.58
N PRO A 102 19.97 3.98 8.74
CA PRO A 102 20.83 4.36 7.61
C PRO A 102 21.29 3.17 6.74
N ASN A 103 21.38 1.97 7.31
CA ASN A 103 21.80 0.76 6.60
C ASN A 103 20.64 0.04 5.87
N SER A 104 19.39 0.29 6.26
CA SER A 104 18.19 -0.42 5.80
C SER A 104 17.03 0.52 5.46
N TRP A 105 17.32 1.78 5.12
CA TRP A 105 16.30 2.77 4.81
C TRP A 105 15.36 2.37 3.66
N ILE A 106 14.15 2.92 3.69
CA ILE A 106 13.06 2.55 2.77
C ILE A 106 13.37 3.09 1.37
N SER A 107 13.99 2.25 0.54
CA SER A 107 14.32 2.60 -0.85
C SER A 107 13.14 2.49 -1.81
N PHE A 108 12.26 1.49 -1.59
CA PHE A 108 11.06 1.31 -2.41
C PHE A 108 9.93 0.63 -1.60
N GLY A 109 9.29 1.42 -0.74
CA GLY A 109 8.15 0.97 0.08
C GLY A 109 6.78 1.15 -0.60
N VAL A 110 5.70 0.85 0.13
CA VAL A 110 4.31 0.84 -0.39
C VAL A 110 3.88 2.16 -1.03
N LEU A 111 4.28 3.34 -0.50
CA LEU A 111 3.92 4.62 -1.11
C LEU A 111 4.63 4.87 -2.44
N HIS A 112 5.87 4.39 -2.61
CA HIS A 112 6.60 4.45 -3.88
C HIS A 112 5.91 3.57 -4.93
N GLY A 113 5.59 2.33 -4.54
CA GLY A 113 4.83 1.41 -5.38
C GLY A 113 3.48 2.00 -5.80
N ILE A 114 2.71 2.54 -4.86
CA ILE A 114 1.43 3.20 -5.17
C ILE A 114 1.66 4.35 -6.16
N ALA A 115 2.62 5.25 -5.92
CA ALA A 115 2.88 6.38 -6.82
C ALA A 115 3.15 5.92 -8.27
N VAL A 116 3.95 4.86 -8.47
CA VAL A 116 4.22 4.30 -9.80
C VAL A 116 2.97 3.65 -10.40
N MET A 117 2.29 2.78 -9.65
CA MET A 117 1.12 2.06 -10.15
C MET A 117 -0.06 3.00 -10.49
N LEU A 118 -0.22 4.10 -9.75
CA LEU A 118 -1.20 5.15 -10.07
C LEU A 118 -0.89 5.83 -11.42
N LEU A 119 0.38 6.05 -11.74
CA LEU A 119 0.78 6.56 -13.06
C LEU A 119 0.47 5.55 -14.16
N LEU A 120 0.81 4.27 -13.97
CA LEU A 120 0.52 3.22 -14.95
C LEU A 120 -0.99 3.13 -15.25
N LEU A 121 -1.82 3.19 -14.21
CA LEU A 121 -3.28 3.28 -14.35
C LEU A 121 -3.70 4.50 -15.17
N ARG A 122 -3.21 5.69 -14.81
CA ARG A 122 -3.55 6.95 -15.48
C ARG A 122 -3.11 7.01 -16.94
N MET A 123 -1.92 6.49 -17.24
CA MET A 123 -1.30 6.63 -18.56
C MET A 123 -1.89 5.68 -19.60
N GLY A 124 -2.47 4.54 -19.20
CA GLY A 124 -3.04 3.62 -20.17
C GLY A 124 -3.92 2.52 -19.60
N LEU A 125 -3.53 1.89 -18.48
CA LEU A 125 -4.20 0.66 -18.02
C LEU A 125 -5.69 0.89 -17.70
N SER A 126 -6.07 2.08 -17.21
CA SER A 126 -7.47 2.38 -16.92
C SER A 126 -8.39 2.40 -18.15
N ARG A 127 -7.83 2.50 -19.37
CA ARG A 127 -8.58 2.51 -20.64
C ARG A 127 -8.83 1.10 -21.18
N LEU A 128 -8.11 0.10 -20.69
CA LEU A 128 -8.26 -1.29 -21.13
C LEU A 128 -9.56 -1.90 -20.58
N PRO A 129 -10.18 -2.87 -21.27
CA PRO A 129 -11.36 -3.57 -20.77
C PRO A 129 -11.03 -4.44 -19.54
N ASN A 130 -12.04 -4.75 -18.72
CA ASN A 130 -11.86 -5.47 -17.45
C ASN A 130 -11.18 -6.84 -17.64
N ALA A 131 -11.56 -7.59 -18.68
CA ALA A 131 -10.96 -8.89 -18.97
C ALA A 131 -9.45 -8.80 -19.19
N VAL A 132 -8.99 -7.81 -19.96
CA VAL A 132 -7.55 -7.58 -20.20
C VAL A 132 -6.84 -7.18 -18.91
N LEU A 133 -7.45 -6.33 -18.07
CA LEU A 133 -6.86 -5.97 -16.78
C LEU A 133 -6.71 -7.17 -15.84
N LEU A 134 -7.68 -8.09 -15.83
CA LEU A 134 -7.61 -9.31 -15.02
C LEU A 134 -6.54 -10.28 -15.52
N VAL A 135 -6.37 -10.41 -16.85
CA VAL A 135 -5.25 -11.16 -17.43
C VAL A 135 -3.91 -10.54 -17.04
N LEU A 136 -3.76 -9.22 -17.22
CA LEU A 136 -2.55 -8.50 -16.80
C LEU A 136 -2.30 -8.62 -15.30
N ALA A 137 -3.35 -8.65 -14.47
CA ALA A 137 -3.22 -8.86 -13.05
C ALA A 137 -2.68 -10.25 -12.71
N ALA A 138 -3.22 -11.30 -13.35
CA ALA A 138 -2.72 -12.66 -13.18
C ALA A 138 -1.25 -12.78 -13.62
N LEU A 139 -0.89 -12.19 -14.76
CA LEU A 139 0.50 -12.15 -15.25
C LEU A 139 1.42 -11.39 -14.29
N ALA A 140 0.98 -10.24 -13.76
CA ALA A 140 1.76 -9.46 -12.81
C ALA A 140 2.03 -10.24 -11.51
N ILE A 141 1.04 -11.01 -11.03
CA ILE A 141 1.16 -11.84 -9.84
C ILE A 141 2.08 -13.04 -10.09
N ALA A 142 1.98 -13.67 -11.27
CA ALA A 142 2.79 -14.83 -11.63
C ALA A 142 4.24 -14.47 -11.99
N ALA A 143 4.50 -13.28 -12.54
CA ALA A 143 5.81 -12.92 -13.11
C ALA A 143 7.00 -13.13 -12.15
N PRO A 144 6.96 -12.71 -10.86
CA PRO A 144 8.08 -12.93 -9.93
C PRO A 144 8.34 -14.42 -9.60
N GLN A 145 7.40 -15.32 -9.87
CA GLN A 145 7.57 -16.77 -9.71
C GLN A 145 8.15 -17.43 -10.96
N LEU A 146 8.00 -16.80 -12.12
CA LEU A 146 8.41 -17.34 -13.42
C LEU A 146 9.77 -16.78 -13.87
N VAL A 147 10.07 -15.53 -13.50
CA VAL A 147 11.26 -14.81 -13.93
C VAL A 147 11.89 -14.10 -12.75
N GLN A 148 13.14 -14.42 -12.46
CA GLN A 148 13.98 -13.71 -11.50
C GLN A 148 15.37 -13.55 -12.12
N LEU A 149 15.93 -12.34 -12.10
CA LEU A 149 17.23 -12.06 -12.73
C LEU A 149 18.10 -11.20 -11.80
N PRO A 150 19.42 -11.49 -11.69
CA PRO A 150 20.34 -10.71 -10.86
C PRO A 150 20.39 -9.21 -11.22
N PHE A 151 20.07 -8.86 -12.46
CA PHE A 151 19.93 -7.47 -12.90
C PHE A 151 18.98 -6.68 -12.00
N PHE A 152 17.93 -7.32 -11.45
CA PHE A 152 16.95 -6.65 -10.61
C PHE A 152 17.40 -6.47 -9.15
N ASP A 153 18.51 -7.06 -8.70
CA ASP A 153 18.90 -7.04 -7.28
C ASP A 153 19.48 -5.69 -6.79
N THR A 154 19.66 -4.72 -7.70
CA THR A 154 20.13 -3.38 -7.35
C THR A 154 19.00 -2.45 -6.89
N ARG A 155 19.33 -1.41 -6.10
CA ARG A 155 18.35 -0.40 -5.67
C ARG A 155 17.73 0.42 -6.81
N TRP A 156 18.33 0.40 -8.00
CA TRP A 156 17.81 1.11 -9.18
C TRP A 156 16.78 0.31 -9.97
N THR A 157 16.73 -1.00 -9.75
CA THR A 157 15.98 -1.96 -10.59
C THR A 157 15.06 -2.85 -9.78
N ASN A 158 15.31 -3.01 -8.47
CA ASN A 158 14.53 -3.88 -7.60
C ASN A 158 13.04 -3.49 -7.55
N TRP A 159 12.72 -2.22 -7.74
CA TRP A 159 11.36 -1.71 -7.76
C TRP A 159 10.45 -2.40 -8.79
N VAL A 160 11.00 -3.09 -9.81
CA VAL A 160 10.22 -3.92 -10.73
C VAL A 160 9.63 -5.14 -10.01
N GLY A 161 10.40 -5.79 -9.13
CA GLY A 161 9.94 -6.95 -8.33
C GLY A 161 10.38 -8.32 -8.81
N LEU A 162 11.26 -8.41 -9.81
CA LEU A 162 11.82 -9.67 -10.35
C LEU A 162 13.20 -10.00 -9.76
N VAL A 163 13.38 -9.67 -8.48
CA VAL A 163 14.63 -9.89 -7.73
C VAL A 163 14.86 -11.37 -7.45
N THR A 164 16.12 -11.78 -7.36
CA THR A 164 16.50 -13.13 -6.92
C THR A 164 16.59 -13.22 -5.39
N HIS A 165 16.90 -12.10 -4.72
CA HIS A 165 16.95 -12.01 -3.27
C HIS A 165 16.23 -10.75 -2.79
N LYS A 166 15.58 -10.82 -1.63
CA LYS A 166 14.91 -9.65 -1.05
C LYS A 166 15.96 -8.58 -0.68
N PRO A 167 15.77 -7.31 -1.06
CA PRO A 167 16.69 -6.25 -0.68
C PRO A 167 16.61 -5.96 0.84
N ILE A 168 17.71 -5.49 1.41
CA ILE A 168 17.76 -5.03 2.80
C ILE A 168 17.13 -3.63 2.88
N THR A 169 15.91 -3.55 3.39
CA THR A 169 15.10 -2.33 3.54
C THR A 169 13.97 -2.57 4.54
N GLU A 170 13.57 -1.55 5.32
CA GLU A 170 12.48 -1.67 6.32
C GLU A 170 11.11 -1.94 5.68
N ASP A 171 10.90 -1.46 4.44
CA ASP A 171 9.75 -1.83 3.63
C ASP A 171 10.15 -2.04 2.17
N TYR A 172 9.51 -3.03 1.54
CA TYR A 172 9.72 -3.41 0.16
C TYR A 172 8.41 -3.84 -0.50
N VAL A 173 7.87 -2.97 -1.35
CA VAL A 173 6.64 -3.20 -2.11
C VAL A 173 6.90 -2.79 -3.57
N PRO A 174 7.57 -3.65 -4.35
CA PRO A 174 7.83 -3.40 -5.77
C PRO A 174 6.54 -3.33 -6.61
N VAL A 175 6.65 -3.04 -7.90
CA VAL A 175 5.52 -3.03 -8.82
C VAL A 175 4.94 -4.43 -9.01
N LEU A 176 5.77 -5.47 -9.17
CA LEU A 176 5.33 -6.86 -9.25
C LEU A 176 5.58 -7.57 -7.91
N PRO A 177 4.61 -8.32 -7.35
CA PRO A 177 3.31 -8.71 -7.92
C PRO A 177 2.18 -7.70 -7.69
N TRP A 178 2.45 -6.65 -6.94
CA TRP A 178 1.49 -5.76 -6.30
C TRP A 178 0.57 -4.98 -7.24
N LEU A 179 1.04 -4.68 -8.46
CA LEU A 179 0.23 -4.11 -9.54
C LEU A 179 -0.95 -5.02 -9.86
N GLY A 180 -0.78 -6.34 -9.83
CA GLY A 180 -1.88 -7.26 -10.07
C GLY A 180 -2.99 -7.11 -9.04
N VAL A 181 -2.66 -6.98 -7.76
CA VAL A 181 -3.65 -6.74 -6.70
C VAL A 181 -4.38 -5.41 -6.89
N MET A 182 -3.65 -4.35 -7.26
CA MET A 182 -4.26 -3.05 -7.58
C MET A 182 -5.19 -3.14 -8.80
N LEU A 183 -4.79 -3.85 -9.85
CA LEU A 183 -5.60 -4.06 -11.05
C LEU A 183 -6.86 -4.85 -10.76
N VAL A 184 -6.80 -5.88 -9.90
CA VAL A 184 -7.99 -6.61 -9.43
C VAL A 184 -8.94 -5.66 -8.72
N GLY A 185 -8.45 -4.85 -7.77
CA GLY A 185 -9.27 -3.85 -7.08
C GLY A 185 -9.92 -2.86 -8.05
N PHE A 186 -9.15 -2.37 -9.03
CA PHE A 186 -9.67 -1.48 -10.06
C PHE A 186 -10.77 -2.15 -10.90
N ALA A 187 -10.53 -3.36 -11.42
CA ALA A 187 -11.46 -4.06 -12.31
C ALA A 187 -12.76 -4.45 -11.58
N VAL A 188 -12.67 -4.96 -10.34
CA VAL A 188 -13.81 -5.31 -9.49
C VAL A 188 -14.67 -4.09 -9.20
N THR A 189 -14.07 -2.98 -8.76
CA THR A 189 -14.80 -1.74 -8.48
C THR A 189 -15.40 -1.12 -9.74
N ARG A 190 -14.70 -1.20 -10.89
CA ARG A 190 -15.22 -0.69 -12.16
C ARG A 190 -16.41 -1.51 -12.66
N ALA A 191 -16.38 -2.83 -12.50
CA ALA A 191 -17.48 -3.72 -12.90
C ALA A 191 -18.70 -3.57 -11.99
N TRP A 192 -18.48 -3.48 -10.68
CA TRP A 192 -19.53 -3.49 -9.66
C TRP A 192 -19.37 -2.33 -8.67
N PRO A 193 -19.55 -1.07 -9.10
CA PRO A 193 -19.42 0.08 -8.21
C PRO A 193 -20.44 0.04 -7.05
N GLY A 194 -21.58 -0.63 -7.24
CA GLY A 194 -22.60 -0.83 -6.21
C GLY A 194 -22.16 -1.68 -5.00
N LEU A 195 -21.10 -2.50 -5.12
CA LEU A 195 -20.54 -3.26 -3.98
C LEU A 195 -20.15 -2.35 -2.81
N TRP A 196 -19.71 -1.14 -3.14
CA TRP A 196 -19.15 -0.20 -2.19
C TRP A 196 -20.18 0.80 -1.63
N ALA A 197 -21.42 0.72 -2.11
CA ALA A 197 -22.53 1.54 -1.66
C ALA A 197 -23.15 0.98 -0.36
N GLY A 198 -23.84 1.85 0.37
CA GLY A 198 -24.57 1.51 1.59
C GLY A 198 -23.77 1.72 2.86
N ASN A 199 -24.38 1.35 3.99
CA ASN A 199 -23.82 1.60 5.31
C ASN A 199 -22.56 0.75 5.56
N ALA A 200 -21.62 1.37 6.27
CA ALA A 200 -20.41 0.74 6.79
C ALA A 200 -20.11 1.32 8.19
N PRO A 201 -19.28 0.65 9.02
CA PRO A 201 -18.88 1.19 10.32
C PRO A 201 -18.26 2.58 10.15
N ARG A 202 -18.97 3.62 10.63
CA ARG A 202 -18.59 5.03 10.42
C ARG A 202 -17.16 5.34 10.88
N PRO A 203 -16.66 4.84 12.04
CA PRO A 203 -15.29 5.11 12.45
C PRO A 203 -14.25 4.60 11.44
N LEU A 204 -14.43 3.38 10.92
CA LEU A 204 -13.53 2.81 9.91
C LEU A 204 -13.62 3.58 8.60
N ALA A 205 -14.82 3.97 8.17
CA ALA A 205 -14.99 4.76 6.95
C ALA A 205 -14.33 6.15 7.07
N VAL A 206 -14.45 6.81 8.24
CA VAL A 206 -13.75 8.08 8.51
C VAL A 206 -12.24 7.86 8.44
N LEU A 207 -11.72 6.84 9.10
CA LEU A 207 -10.29 6.56 9.11
C LEU A 207 -9.75 6.26 7.70
N GLY A 208 -10.49 5.49 6.90
CA GLY A 208 -10.14 5.20 5.51
C GLY A 208 -10.11 6.43 4.59
N ARG A 209 -10.93 7.46 4.88
CA ARG A 209 -10.86 8.76 4.17
C ARG A 209 -9.59 9.54 4.50
N TRP A 210 -9.15 9.49 5.75
CA TRP A 210 -7.91 10.12 6.24
C TRP A 210 -6.70 9.17 6.20
N SER A 211 -6.79 8.15 5.36
CA SER A 211 -5.85 7.04 5.33
C SER A 211 -4.38 7.44 5.19
N LEU A 212 -4.08 8.34 4.25
CA LEU A 212 -2.72 8.81 4.01
C LEU A 212 -2.18 9.59 5.20
N SER A 213 -2.99 10.46 5.82
CA SER A 213 -2.58 11.23 6.99
C SER A 213 -2.27 10.31 8.16
N PHE A 214 -3.16 9.35 8.45
CA PHE A 214 -2.91 8.37 9.49
C PHE A 214 -1.65 7.53 9.18
N TYR A 215 -1.51 7.07 7.93
CA TYR A 215 -0.33 6.32 7.49
C TYR A 215 0.96 7.10 7.74
N MET A 216 1.00 8.42 7.53
CA MET A 216 2.20 9.21 7.79
C MET A 216 2.49 9.44 9.28
N VAL A 217 1.46 9.48 10.11
CA VAL A 217 1.57 9.85 11.53
C VAL A 217 1.76 8.65 12.45
N HIS A 218 1.22 7.48 12.11
CA HIS A 218 1.22 6.34 13.04
C HIS A 218 2.64 5.94 13.48
N GLN A 219 3.60 5.79 12.56
CA GLN A 219 4.93 5.27 12.90
C GLN A 219 5.73 6.24 13.78
N PRO A 220 5.83 7.55 13.47
CA PRO A 220 6.48 8.50 14.38
C PRO A 220 5.82 8.54 15.77
N VAL A 221 4.50 8.45 15.84
CA VAL A 221 3.77 8.43 17.12
C VAL A 221 4.04 7.16 17.91
N LEU A 222 3.97 5.97 17.28
CA LEU A 222 4.25 4.70 17.94
C LEU A 222 5.67 4.64 18.49
N ILE A 223 6.66 5.01 17.67
CA ILE A 223 8.06 5.07 18.09
C ILE A 223 8.24 6.07 19.23
N GLY A 224 7.69 7.29 19.11
CA GLY A 224 7.81 8.31 20.15
C GLY A 224 7.21 7.87 21.49
N LEU A 225 6.04 7.24 21.47
CA LEU A 225 5.40 6.70 22.68
C LEU A 225 6.22 5.57 23.30
N LEU A 226 6.76 4.65 22.49
CA LEU A 226 7.58 3.55 22.98
C LEU A 226 8.91 4.03 23.54
N MET A 227 9.56 5.00 22.90
CA MET A 227 10.78 5.63 23.42
C MET A 227 10.53 6.33 24.77
N ALA A 228 9.42 7.08 24.89
CA ALA A 228 9.06 7.71 26.14
C ALA A 228 8.81 6.66 27.25
N ALA A 229 8.09 5.59 26.93
CA ALA A 229 7.82 4.51 27.87
C ALA A 229 9.11 3.75 28.27
N GLN A 230 10.07 3.59 27.35
CA GLN A 230 11.38 3.00 27.63
C GLN A 230 12.18 3.86 28.62
N VAL A 231 12.19 5.19 28.42
CA VAL A 231 12.87 6.13 29.33
C VAL A 231 12.24 6.10 30.72
N LEU A 232 10.92 5.97 30.83
CA LEU A 232 10.22 5.91 32.13
C LEU A 232 10.41 4.57 32.87
N ARG A 233 10.85 3.52 32.18
CA ARG A 233 11.11 2.19 32.76
C ARG A 233 12.54 2.01 33.26
N GLY A 234 13.49 2.77 32.72
CA GLY A 234 14.90 2.78 33.12
C GLY A 234 15.15 3.77 34.24
#